data_AF-A0A832YBJ6-F1
#
_entry.id   AF-A0A832YBJ6-F1
#
_cell.length_a   1.000
_cell.length_b   1.000
_cell.length_c   1.000
_cell.angle_alpha   90.00
_cell.angle_beta   90.00
_cell.angle_gamma   90.00
#
_symmetry.space_group_name_H-M   'P 1'
#
loop_
_entity.id
_entity.type
_entity.pdbx_description
1 polymer ?
#
loop_
_entity_poly.entity_id
_entity_poly.type
_entity_poly.pdbx_seq_one_letter_code
_entity_poly.pdbx_strand_id
1 'polypeptide(L)' 'MASAWLGNDMEIRSVAVIGAGTMGAGIAQVCAQAGWQTRLFDAFPEGLEAGMARIDSFWDKGIARGKTTSEQKAEW' A
#
# COMPACT_ATOMS: atom_id res chain seq x y z
N MET A 1 -19.91 23.48 -26.84
CA MET A 1 -19.66 23.84 -25.43
C MET A 1 -19.90 22.62 -24.53
N ALA A 2 -18.93 21.70 -24.44
CA ALA A 2 -18.94 20.57 -23.49
C ALA A 2 -17.54 19.92 -23.38
N SER A 3 -16.49 20.73 -23.17
CA SER A 3 -15.09 20.24 -23.12
C SER A 3 -14.25 20.98 -22.07
N ALA A 4 -14.80 21.22 -20.88
CA ALA A 4 -14.09 21.89 -19.78
C ALA A 4 -14.03 21.06 -18.47
N TRP A 5 -14.41 19.78 -18.50
CA TRP A 5 -14.36 18.87 -17.35
C TRP A 5 -13.38 17.70 -17.51
N LEU A 6 -12.68 17.61 -18.64
CA LEU A 6 -11.60 16.64 -18.88
C LEU A 6 -10.25 17.35 -18.79
N GLY A 7 -10.03 18.03 -17.66
CA GLY A 7 -8.77 18.67 -17.32
C GLY A 7 -7.93 17.74 -16.44
N ASN A 8 -6.86 17.21 -17.04
CA ASN A 8 -5.77 16.41 -16.46
C ASN A 8 -6.12 14.99 -15.97
N ASP A 9 -5.46 14.01 -16.58
CA ASP A 9 -5.09 12.76 -15.91
C ASP A 9 -4.39 13.11 -14.59
N MET A 10 -5.14 13.09 -13.48
CA MET A 10 -4.56 13.32 -12.15
C MET A 10 -3.71 12.11 -11.78
N GLU A 11 -2.41 12.22 -12.00
CA GLU A 11 -1.41 11.29 -11.51
C GLU A 11 -1.47 11.22 -9.97
N ILE A 12 -1.85 10.06 -9.44
CA ILE A 12 -1.79 9.79 -8.00
C ILE A 12 -0.34 9.52 -7.63
N ARG A 13 0.28 10.46 -6.90
CA ARG A 13 1.68 10.35 -6.45
C ARG A 13 1.84 9.71 -5.08
N SER A 14 0.86 9.90 -4.20
CA SER A 14 0.94 9.43 -2.82
C SER A 14 -0.42 9.01 -2.30
N VAL A 15 -0.44 7.97 -1.47
CA VAL A 15 -1.63 7.44 -0.82
C VAL A 15 -1.41 7.41 0.69
N ALA A 16 -2.35 7.96 1.45
CA ALA A 16 -2.40 7.82 2.90
C ALA A 16 -3.56 6.91 3.29
N VAL A 17 -3.28 5.88 4.09
CA VAL A 17 -4.26 4.94 4.62
C VAL A 17 -4.38 5.15 6.11
N ILE A 18 -5.62 5.40 6.58
CA ILE A 18 -5.92 5.68 7.99
C ILE A 18 -6.58 4.45 8.61
N GLY A 19 -5.93 3.89 9.62
CA GLY A 19 -6.25 2.61 10.25
C GLY A 19 -5.40 1.49 9.67
N ALA A 20 -4.72 0.74 10.53
CA ALA A 20 -3.82 -0.37 10.20
C ALA A 20 -4.39 -1.76 10.54
N GLY A 21 -5.70 -1.84 10.79
CA GLY A 21 -6.43 -3.11 10.84
C GLY A 21 -6.37 -3.88 9.50
N THR A 22 -7.03 -5.05 9.44
CA THR A 22 -6.95 -5.98 8.29
C THR A 22 -7.14 -5.30 6.93
N MET A 23 -8.16 -4.44 6.79
CA MET A 23 -8.45 -3.75 5.53
C MET A 23 -7.38 -2.70 5.20
N GLY A 24 -6.99 -1.86 6.17
CA GLY A 24 -6.02 -0.80 5.94
C GLY A 24 -4.63 -1.32 5.59
N ALA A 25 -4.18 -2.39 6.26
CA ALA A 25 -2.95 -3.08 5.90
C ALA A 25 -3.00 -3.62 4.46
N GLY A 26 -4.11 -4.25 4.06
CA GLY A 26 -4.27 -4.76 2.70
C GLY A 26 -4.32 -3.66 1.63
N ILE A 27 -5.00 -2.54 1.91
CA ILE A 27 -5.05 -1.38 1.01
C ILE A 27 -3.64 -0.80 0.87
N ALA A 28 -2.95 -0.55 1.98
CA ALA A 28 -1.59 0.00 1.96
C ALA A 28 -0.63 -0.90 1.17
N GLN A 29 -0.71 -2.22 1.38
CA GLN A 29 0.08 -3.19 0.62
C GLN A 29 -0.15 -3.05 -0.89
N VAL A 30 -1.40 -3.07 -1.35
CA VAL A 30 -1.70 -3.00 -2.79
C VAL A 30 -1.29 -1.66 -3.38
N CYS A 31 -1.46 -0.56 -2.64
CA CYS A 31 -1.02 0.76 -3.08
C CYS A 31 0.51 0.84 -3.25
N ALA A 32 1.28 0.30 -2.31
CA ALA A 32 2.73 0.23 -2.40
C ALA A 32 3.17 -0.62 -3.60
N GLN A 33 2.53 -1.78 -3.79
CA GLN A 33 2.77 -2.68 -4.92
C GLN A 33 2.41 -2.09 -6.28
N ALA A 34 1.47 -1.14 -6.32
CA ALA A 34 1.11 -0.38 -7.51
C ALA A 34 2.10 0.75 -7.85
N GLY A 35 3.13 0.96 -7.02
CA GLY A 35 4.15 1.98 -7.22
C GLY A 35 3.80 3.35 -6.63
N TRP A 36 2.76 3.45 -5.79
CA TRP A 36 2.43 4.70 -5.11
C TRP A 36 3.22 4.85 -3.81
N GLN A 37 3.71 6.07 -3.55
CA GLN A 37 4.28 6.39 -2.24
C GLN A 37 3.17 6.27 -1.18
N THR A 38 3.23 5.20 -0.38
CA THR A 38 2.14 4.83 0.53
C THR A 38 2.53 5.08 1.97
N ARG A 39 1.62 5.68 2.75
CA ARG A 39 1.79 5.94 4.17
C ARG A 39 0.64 5.30 4.94
N LEU A 40 0.97 4.43 5.89
CA LEU A 40 0.01 3.79 6.78
C LEU A 40 0.05 4.47 8.15
N PHE A 41 -1.12 4.82 8.66
CA PHE A 41 -1.29 5.44 9.98
C PHE A 41 -2.24 4.62 10.82
N ASP A 42 -2.00 4.57 12.13
CA ASP A 42 -2.95 4.12 13.12
C ASP A 42 -2.92 5.06 14.33
N ALA A 43 -4.02 5.12 15.07
CA ALA A 43 -4.09 5.90 16.31
C ALA A 43 -3.27 5.25 17.43
N PHE A 44 -3.09 3.93 17.37
CA PHE A 44 -2.39 3.15 18.38
C PHE A 44 -1.12 2.52 17.75
N PRO A 45 0.07 2.69 18.37
CA PRO A 45 1.31 2.10 17.86
C PRO A 45 1.21 0.59 17.62
N GLU A 46 0.53 -0.13 18.50
CA GLU A 46 0.36 -1.59 18.40
C GLU A 46 -0.46 -1.98 17.16
N GLY A 47 -1.44 -1.15 16.78
CA GLY A 47 -2.23 -1.33 15.57
C GLY A 47 -1.37 -1.17 14.32
N LEU A 48 -0.51 -0.15 14.31
CA LEU A 48 0.43 0.09 13.21
C LEU A 48 1.44 -1.06 13.08
N GLU A 49 2.07 -1.48 14.18
CA GLU A 49 3.01 -2.60 14.20
C GLU A 49 2.37 -3.90 13.70
N ALA A 50 1.17 -4.22 14.18
CA ALA A 50 0.43 -5.40 13.73
C ALA A 50 0.03 -5.34 12.25
N GLY A 51 -0.30 -4.14 11.76
CA GLY A 51 -0.55 -3.89 10.35
C GLY A 51 0.68 -4.13 9.49
N MET A 52 1.81 -3.52 9.85
CA MET A 52 3.10 -3.68 9.16
C MET A 52 3.57 -5.14 9.16
N ALA A 53 3.48 -5.84 10.29
CA ALA A 53 3.84 -7.26 10.38
C ALA A 53 2.98 -8.15 9.47
N ARG A 54 1.70 -7.82 9.29
CA ARG A 54 0.81 -8.55 8.37
C ARG A 54 1.21 -8.35 6.92
N ILE A 55 1.55 -7.12 6.54
CA ILE A 55 2.06 -6.78 5.19
C ILE A 55 3.34 -7.56 4.92
N ASP A 56 4.30 -7.49 5.84
CA ASP A 56 5.59 -8.15 5.73
C ASP A 56 5.46 -9.68 5.56
N SER A 57 4.64 -10.31 6.41
CA SER A 57 4.33 -11.74 6.33
C SER A 57 3.64 -12.14 5.03
N PHE A 58 2.81 -11.25 4.46
CA PHE A 58 2.17 -11.52 3.17
C PHE A 58 3.20 -11.56 2.04
N TRP A 59 4.12 -10.59 2.01
CA TRP A 59 5.20 -10.55 1.02
C TRP A 59 6.14 -11.76 1.15
N ASP A 60 6.54 -12.13 2.36
CA ASP A 60 7.37 -13.32 2.59
C ASP A 60 6.72 -14.60 2.05
N LYS A 61 5.41 -14.77 2.30
CA LYS A 61 4.65 -15.89 1.74
C LYS A 61 4.56 -15.82 0.23
N GLY A 62 4.51 -14.62 -0.34
CA GLY A 62 4.58 -14.39 -1.78
C GLY A 62 5.91 -14.86 -2.37
N ILE A 63 7.03 -14.50 -1.73
CA ILE A 63 8.40 -14.89 -2.12
C ILE A 63 8.54 -16.41 -2.05
N ALA A 64 8.14 -17.02 -0.92
CA ALA A 64 8.20 -18.48 -0.75
C ALA A 64 7.37 -19.25 -1.80
N ARG A 65 6.36 -18.59 -2.40
CA ARG A 65 5.50 -19.15 -3.46
C ARG A 65 5.92 -18.74 -4.87
N GLY A 66 7.02 -18.00 -5.02
CA GLY A 66 7.50 -17.48 -6.31
C GLY A 66 6.58 -16.45 -6.96
N LYS A 67 5.73 -15.76 -6.19
CA LYS A 67 4.79 -14.73 -6.69
C LYS A 67 5.37 -13.31 -6.70
N THR A 68 6.42 -13.08 -5.92
CA THR A 68 7.15 -11.80 -5.82
C THR A 68 8.60 -12.09 -5.43
N THR A 69 9.45 -11.08 -5.36
CA THR A 69 10.87 -11.21 -5.03
C THR A 69 11.26 -10.33 -3.84
N SER A 70 12.42 -10.62 -3.25
CA SER A 70 12.98 -9.81 -2.16
C SER A 70 13.28 -8.38 -2.59
N GLU A 71 13.66 -8.19 -3.86
CA GLU A 71 13.94 -6.89 -4.45
C GLU A 71 12.66 -6.05 -4.54
N GLN A 72 11.57 -6.65 -5.05
CA GLN A 72 10.26 -5.99 -5.09
C GLN A 72 9.78 -5.60 -3.68
N LYS A 73 9.93 -6.51 -2.70
CA LYS A 73 9.57 -6.23 -1.30
C LYS A 73 10.36 -5.05 -0.73
N ALA A 74 11.63 -4.87 -1.10
CA ALA A 74 12.46 -3.76 -0.62
C ALA A 74 12.09 -2.41 -1.25
N GLU A 75 11.39 -2.41 -2.39
CA GLU A 75 10.95 -1.21 -3.11
C GLU A 75 9.58 -0.69 -2.65
N TRP A 76 8.77 -1.53 -2.01
CA TRP A 76 7.40 -1.22 -1.55
C TRP A 76 7.35 -0.74 -0.10
#